data_AF-A0A1F6FNE2-F1
#
_entry.id   AF-A0A1F6FNE2-F1
#
_cell.length_a   1.000
_cell.length_b   1.000
_cell.length_c   1.000
_cell.angle_alpha   90.00
_cell.angle_beta   90.00
_cell.angle_gamma   90.00
#
_symmetry.space_group_name_H-M   'P 1'
#
loop_
_entity.id
_entity.type
_entity.pdbx_description
1 polymer ?
#
loop_
_entity_poly.entity_id
_entity_poly.type
_entity_poly.pdbx_seq_one_letter_code
_entity_poly.pdbx_strand_id
1 'polypeptide(L)'
;MPIALKQLRKEAIIFCPLCDKDYRLSKMKVVENAGETALVHSHCPRCQGAVLSLLYTDFLGVTMMAVITDMNYDDTMRIKRIKGSGVIDEDDVLEVYKKIN
;
A
#
# COMPACT_ATOMS: atom_id res chain seq x y z
N MET A 1 12.16 10.29 -2.28
CA MET A 1 11.82 8.91 -2.70
C MET A 1 12.64 7.97 -1.83
N PRO A 2 12.01 7.04 -1.08
CA PRO A 2 12.68 6.12 -0.18
C PRO A 2 13.79 5.32 -0.89
N ILE A 3 14.85 4.95 -0.16
CA ILE A 3 16.00 4.18 -0.71
C ILE A 3 15.49 2.87 -1.33
N ALA A 4 14.61 2.15 -0.63
CA ALA A 4 13.93 0.95 -1.10
C ALA A 4 13.28 1.10 -2.50
N LEU A 5 12.53 2.19 -2.71
CA LEU A 5 11.84 2.47 -3.97
C LEU A 5 12.82 2.83 -5.10
N LYS A 6 13.96 3.46 -4.77
CA LYS A 6 15.01 3.73 -5.76
C LYS A 6 15.70 2.44 -6.21
N GLN A 7 16.02 1.54 -5.28
CA GLN A 7 16.63 0.23 -5.58
C GLN A 7 15.69 -0.64 -6.41
N LEU A 8 14.43 -0.83 -5.98
CA LEU A 8 13.47 -1.61 -6.74
C LEU A 8 13.25 -1.08 -8.16
N ARG A 9 13.18 0.24 -8.32
CA ARG A 9 12.98 0.84 -9.65
C ARG A 9 14.10 0.49 -10.64
N LYS A 10 15.32 0.26 -10.14
CA LYS A 10 16.49 -0.02 -10.97
C LYS A 10 16.68 -1.52 -11.21
N GLU A 11 16.33 -2.35 -10.22
CA GLU A 11 16.80 -3.75 -10.16
C GLU A 11 15.68 -4.80 -10.17
N ALA A 12 14.41 -4.41 -10.03
CA ALA A 12 13.29 -5.35 -9.93
C ALA A 12 12.23 -5.14 -11.02
N ILE A 13 11.76 -6.27 -11.58
CA ILE A 13 10.51 -6.35 -12.35
C ILE A 13 9.44 -6.87 -11.39
N ILE A 14 8.34 -6.12 -11.23
CA ILE A 14 7.23 -6.50 -10.37
C ILE A 14 6.01 -6.86 -11.22
N PHE A 15 5.43 -8.02 -10.94
CA PHE A 15 4.20 -8.49 -11.55
C PHE A 15 3.00 -8.19 -10.66
N CYS A 16 1.86 -7.87 -11.28
CA CYS A 16 0.60 -7.69 -10.58
C CYS A 16 0.12 -9.05 -10.03
N PRO A 17 -0.11 -9.19 -8.71
CA PRO A 17 -0.50 -10.47 -8.11
C PRO A 17 -1.92 -10.93 -8.54
N LEU A 18 -2.68 -10.09 -9.21
CA LEU A 18 -4.05 -10.39 -9.66
C LEU A 18 -4.17 -10.81 -11.12
N CYS A 19 -3.29 -10.32 -12.00
CA CYS A 19 -3.41 -10.55 -13.44
C CYS A 19 -2.09 -10.89 -14.14
N ASP A 20 -1.00 -11.00 -13.36
CA ASP A 20 0.34 -11.38 -13.81
C ASP A 20 0.94 -10.48 -14.91
N LYS A 21 0.37 -9.29 -15.10
CA LYS A 21 0.94 -8.26 -15.97
C LYS A 21 1.94 -7.42 -15.20
N ASP A 22 2.97 -6.96 -15.91
CA ASP A 22 3.98 -6.06 -15.39
C ASP A 22 3.33 -4.78 -14.85
N TYR A 23 3.68 -4.41 -13.62
CA TYR A 23 3.26 -3.15 -13.04
C TYR A 23 4.47 -2.23 -12.93
N ARG A 24 4.37 -1.05 -13.55
CA ARG A 24 5.44 -0.05 -13.50
C ARG A 24 5.47 0.62 -12.13
N LEU A 25 6.61 0.44 -11.44
CA LEU A 25 6.98 1.12 -10.21
C LEU A 25 6.84 2.65 -10.26
N SER A 26 6.88 3.27 -11.45
CA SER A 26 6.68 4.71 -11.61
C SER A 26 5.27 5.20 -11.24
N LYS A 27 4.29 4.31 -11.11
CA LYS A 27 2.93 4.63 -10.68
C LYS A 27 2.68 4.35 -9.19
N MET A 28 3.72 4.03 -8.43
CA MET A 28 3.63 3.80 -7.00
C MET A 28 3.54 5.11 -6.25
N LYS A 29 2.57 5.22 -5.35
CA LYS A 29 2.40 6.38 -4.48
C LYS A 29 2.84 6.02 -3.07
N VAL A 30 3.79 6.78 -2.53
CA VAL A 30 4.27 6.58 -1.15
C VAL A 30 3.17 7.04 -0.19
N VAL A 31 2.71 6.12 0.66
CA VAL A 31 1.75 6.37 1.73
C VAL A 31 2.51 6.83 2.98
N GLU A 32 3.61 6.17 3.30
CA GLU A 32 4.45 6.47 4.45
C GLU A 32 5.90 6.08 4.20
N ASN A 33 6.82 6.79 4.84
CA ASN A 33 8.24 6.46 4.83
C ASN A 33 8.78 6.67 6.25
N ALA A 34 9.41 5.65 6.80
CA ALA A 34 9.97 5.64 8.15
C ALA A 34 11.29 4.88 8.15
N GLY A 35 12.41 5.61 8.10
CA GLY A 35 13.75 5.02 8.00
C GLY A 35 13.91 4.17 6.74
N GLU A 36 14.20 2.89 6.93
CA GLU A 36 14.36 1.90 5.86
C GLU A 36 13.06 1.23 5.40
N THR A 37 11.93 1.68 5.95
CA THR A 37 10.60 1.13 5.65
C THR A 37 9.80 2.13 4.82
N ALA A 38 9.19 1.66 3.73
CA ALA A 38 8.27 2.43 2.91
C ALA A 38 6.94 1.68 2.73
N LEU A 39 5.84 2.34 3.09
CA LEU A 39 4.49 1.88 2.75
C LEU A 39 4.04 2.54 1.45
N VAL A 40 3.58 1.74 0.51
CA VAL A 40 3.38 2.17 -0.88
C VAL A 40 2.07 1.63 -1.42
N HIS A 41 1.25 2.52 -1.96
CA HIS A 41 0.04 2.15 -2.69
C HIS A 41 0.34 2.04 -4.18
N SER A 42 -0.20 0.99 -4.81
CA SER A 42 -0.03 0.72 -6.22
C SER A 42 -1.34 0.30 -6.87
N HIS A 43 -1.49 0.67 -8.14
CA HIS A 43 -2.69 0.38 -8.92
C HIS A 43 -2.31 -0.21 -10.27
N CYS A 44 -2.83 -1.40 -10.58
CA CYS A 44 -2.54 -2.04 -11.85
C CYS A 44 -3.32 -1.36 -12.99
N PRO A 45 -2.66 -0.79 -14.01
CA PRO A 45 -3.37 -0.13 -15.12
C PRO A 45 -4.16 -1.12 -16.00
N ARG A 46 -3.94 -2.43 -15.86
CA ARG A 46 -4.59 -3.48 -16.65
C ARG A 46 -5.89 -3.95 -16.00
N CYS A 47 -5.81 -4.54 -14.81
CA CYS A 47 -6.97 -5.09 -14.10
C CYS A 47 -7.59 -4.13 -13.08
N GLN A 48 -7.00 -2.94 -12.87
CA GLN A 48 -7.44 -1.96 -11.88
C GLN A 48 -7.40 -2.48 -10.42
N GLY A 49 -6.71 -3.58 -10.16
CA GLY A 49 -6.48 -4.06 -8.79
C GLY A 49 -5.55 -3.14 -8.02
N ALA A 50 -5.87 -2.91 -6.74
CA ALA A 50 -5.05 -2.11 -5.83
C ALA A 50 -4.26 -3.00 -4.87
N VAL A 51 -3.02 -2.60 -4.61
CA VAL A 51 -2.09 -3.32 -3.75
C VAL A 51 -1.39 -2.32 -2.83
N LEU A 52 -1.43 -2.61 -1.54
CA LEU A 52 -0.68 -1.89 -0.51
C LEU A 52 0.55 -2.72 -0.14
N SER A 53 1.74 -2.19 -0.42
CA SER A 53 3.02 -2.88 -0.22
C SER A 53 3.82 -2.21 0.89
N LEU A 54 4.32 -3.01 1.82
CA LEU A 54 5.36 -2.65 2.78
C LEU A 54 6.71 -3.10 2.24
N LEU A 55 7.60 -2.16 2.01
CA LEU A 55 8.98 -2.37 1.60
C LEU A 55 9.88 -2.12 2.80
N TYR A 56 10.76 -3.06 3.09
CA TYR A 56 11.79 -2.93 4.11
C TYR A 56 13.15 -3.22 3.48
N THR A 57 14.13 -2.35 3.72
CA THR A 57 15.51 -2.55 3.26
C THR A 57 16.43 -2.74 4.45
N ASP A 58 17.30 -3.73 4.38
CA ASP A 58 18.38 -3.93 5.33
C ASP A 58 19.66 -4.37 4.60
N PHE A 59 20.64 -4.85 5.36
CA PHE A 59 21.90 -5.33 4.81
C PHE A 59 21.77 -6.66 4.04
N LEU A 60 20.69 -7.41 4.21
CA LEU A 60 20.40 -8.64 3.48
C LEU A 60 19.68 -8.36 2.16
N GLY A 61 18.98 -7.22 2.06
CA GLY A 61 18.40 -6.74 0.81
C GLY A 61 17.05 -6.08 1.01
N VAL A 62 16.15 -6.26 0.02
CA VAL A 62 14.80 -5.70 0.04
C VAL A 62 13.79 -6.81 0.33
N THR A 63 13.07 -6.68 1.44
CA THR A 63 11.89 -7.49 1.75
C THR A 63 10.63 -6.73 1.35
N MET A 64 9.70 -7.40 0.68
CA MET A 64 8.41 -6.84 0.29
C MET A 64 7.27 -7.72 0.80
N MET A 65 6.37 -7.13 1.58
CA MET A 65 5.07 -7.70 1.92
C MET A 65 3.98 -6.89 1.22
N ALA A 66 2.91 -7.54 0.79
CA ALA A 66 1.84 -6.86 0.05
C ALA A 66 0.46 -7.41 0.42
N VAL A 67 -0.53 -6.53 0.46
CA VAL A 67 -1.94 -6.86 0.66
C VAL A 67 -2.71 -6.38 -0.55
N ILE A 68 -3.52 -7.27 -1.12
CA ILE A 68 -4.49 -6.92 -2.16
C ILE A 68 -5.70 -6.29 -1.46
N THR A 69 -6.15 -5.15 -1.97
CA THR A 69 -7.23 -4.38 -1.38
C THR A 69 -8.05 -3.69 -2.48
N ASP A 70 -9.26 -3.28 -2.14
CA ASP A 70 -10.11 -2.40 -2.94
C ASP A 70 -9.87 -0.91 -2.64
N MET A 71 -9.08 -0.59 -1.61
CA MET A 71 -8.76 0.79 -1.24
C MET A 71 -8.00 1.51 -2.35
N ASN A 72 -8.50 2.68 -2.75
CA ASN A 72 -7.69 3.59 -3.56
C ASN A 72 -6.66 4.34 -2.69
N TYR A 73 -5.82 5.15 -3.34
CA TYR A 73 -4.77 5.90 -2.63
C TYR A 73 -5.35 6.85 -1.58
N ASP A 74 -6.46 7.53 -1.90
CA ASP A 74 -7.07 8.51 -1.02
C ASP A 74 -7.75 7.85 0.19
N ASP A 75 -8.36 6.66 0.00
CA ASP A 75 -8.86 5.83 1.10
C ASP A 75 -7.73 5.43 2.05
N THR A 76 -6.59 5.00 1.49
CA THR A 76 -5.41 4.63 2.27
C THR A 76 -4.90 5.82 3.09
N MET A 77 -4.85 7.01 2.48
CA MET A 77 -4.46 8.24 3.18
C MET A 77 -5.49 8.68 4.23
N ARG A 78 -6.78 8.46 3.99
CA ARG A 78 -7.85 8.71 4.98
C ARG A 78 -7.62 7.83 6.22
N ILE A 79 -7.47 6.53 6.04
CA ILE A 79 -7.25 5.58 7.14
C ILE A 79 -5.96 5.89 7.89
N LYS A 80 -4.88 6.23 7.17
CA LYS A 80 -3.61 6.66 7.81
C LYS A 80 -3.82 7.86 8.74
N ARG A 81 -4.60 8.87 8.33
CA ARG A 81 -4.87 10.06 9.15
C ARG A 81 -5.71 9.73 10.39
N ILE A 82 -6.59 8.74 10.30
CA ILE A 82 -7.43 8.25 11.41
C ILE A 82 -6.59 7.56 12.49
N LYS A 83 -5.34 7.14 12.23
CA LYS A 83 -4.47 6.55 13.27
C LYS A 83 -4.21 7.44 14.50
N GLY A 84 -4.53 8.74 14.44
CA GLY A 84 -4.51 9.62 15.63
C GLY A 84 -5.76 9.57 16.50
N SER A 85 -6.85 8.94 16.05
CA SER A 85 -8.18 8.94 16.69
C SER A 85 -8.65 7.58 17.21
N GLY A 86 -7.91 6.48 17.01
CA GLY A 86 -8.25 5.14 17.49
C GLY A 86 -7.88 4.04 16.50
N VAL A 87 -7.61 2.84 17.01
CA VAL A 87 -7.60 1.62 16.18
C VAL A 87 -9.04 1.39 15.71
N ILE A 88 -9.24 1.09 14.42
CA ILE A 88 -10.57 0.70 13.96
C ILE A 88 -10.93 -0.63 14.60
N ASP A 89 -12.06 -0.69 15.30
CA ASP A 89 -12.53 -1.90 15.97
C ASP A 89 -13.95 -2.30 15.49
N GLU A 90 -14.51 -3.31 16.16
CA GLU A 90 -15.84 -3.84 15.86
C GLU A 90 -16.98 -2.85 16.16
N ASP A 91 -16.78 -1.92 17.09
CA ASP A 91 -17.80 -0.91 17.44
C ASP A 91 -17.95 0.13 16.32
N ASP A 92 -16.86 0.47 15.61
CA ASP A 92 -16.92 1.33 14.42
C ASP A 92 -17.87 0.77 13.34
N VAL A 93 -17.88 -0.56 13.17
CA VAL A 93 -18.78 -1.24 12.23
C VAL A 93 -20.24 -1.11 12.69
N LEU A 94 -20.49 -1.29 13.99
CA LEU A 94 -21.83 -1.16 14.57
C LEU A 94 -22.34 0.28 14.50
N GLU A 95 -21.49 1.28 14.69
CA GLU A 95 -21.85 2.69 14.55
C GLU A 95 -22.31 3.04 13.13
N VAL A 96 -21.59 2.54 12.12
CA VAL A 96 -21.98 2.75 10.72
C VAL A 96 -23.34 2.10 10.46
N TYR A 97 -23.54 0.84 10.88
CA TYR A 97 -24.80 0.12 10.69
C TYR A 97 -26.00 0.87 11.29
N LYS A 98 -25.85 1.44 12.50
CA LYS A 98 -26.89 2.23 13.19
C LYS A 98 -27.24 3.54 12.48
N LYS A 99 -26.35 4.08 11.64
CA LYS A 99 -26.58 5.33 10.89
C LYS A 99 -27.22 5.12 9.52
N ILE A 100 -27.13 3.90 8.98
CA ILE A 100 -27.60 3.56 7.63
C ILE A 100 -28.87 2.69 7.61
N ASN A 101 -29.35 2.25 8.78
CA ASN A 101 -30.66 1.63 8.97
C ASN A 101 -31.53 2.52 9.86
#